data_AF-A0A967CHH3-F1
#
_entry.id   AF-A0A967CHH3-F1
#
_cell.length_a   1.000
_cell.length_b   1.000
_cell.length_c   1.000
_cell.angle_alpha   90.00
_cell.angle_beta   90.00
_cell.angle_gamma   90.00
#
_symmetry.space_group_name_H-M   'P 1'
#
loop_
_entity.id
_entity.type
_entity.pdbx_description
1 polymer ?
#
loop_
_entity_poly.entity_id
_entity_poly.type
_entity_poly.pdbx_seq_one_letter_code
_entity_poly.pdbx_strand_id
1 'polypeptide(L)' 'AVVYKGRNRDTAWYAIIDRDWPVIRDGFERWLSPANFDDHGRQIARLADLRATGPS' A
#
# COMPACT_ATOMS: atom_id res chain seq x y z
N ALA A 1 33.81 -0.99 -14.45
CA ALA A 1 32.66 -0.36 -15.12
C ALA A 1 31.64 -1.44 -15.45
N VAL A 2 30.43 -1.38 -14.90
CA VAL A 2 29.41 -2.41 -15.16
C VAL A 2 28.76 -2.12 -16.50
N VAL A 3 29.04 -2.95 -17.50
CA VAL A 3 28.42 -2.91 -18.83
C VAL A 3 26.95 -3.32 -18.69
N TYR A 4 26.03 -2.36 -18.79
CA TYR A 4 24.59 -2.65 -18.87
C TYR A 4 24.25 -3.08 -20.30
N LYS A 5 23.75 -4.32 -20.45
CA LYS A 5 23.27 -4.89 -21.71
C LYS A 5 22.14 -4.03 -22.32
N GLY A 6 22.47 -3.11 -23.23
CA GLY A 6 21.63 -2.59 -24.35
C GLY A 6 20.13 -2.34 -24.12
N ARG A 7 19.67 -2.11 -22.89
CA ARG A 7 18.25 -1.91 -22.53
C ARG A 7 18.14 -0.60 -21.78
N ASN A 8 17.30 0.29 -22.28
CA ASN A 8 16.91 1.49 -21.56
C ASN A 8 16.03 1.09 -20.36
N ARG A 9 16.32 1.61 -19.17
CA ARG A 9 15.59 1.29 -17.94
C ARG A 9 14.93 2.55 -17.42
N ASP A 10 13.62 2.62 -17.62
CA ASP A 10 12.80 3.60 -16.94
C ASP A 10 12.64 3.18 -15.48
N THR A 11 13.10 4.02 -14.56
CA THR A 11 12.95 3.79 -13.13
C THR A 11 11.91 4.75 -12.58
N ALA A 12 10.78 4.20 -12.13
CA ALA A 12 9.81 4.93 -11.34
C ALA A 12 10.20 4.86 -9.86
N TRP A 13 10.27 6.03 -9.21
CA TRP A 13 10.54 6.16 -7.79
C TRP A 13 9.27 6.55 -7.05
N TYR A 14 9.04 5.93 -5.90
CA TYR A 14 7.91 6.20 -5.02
C TYR A 14 8.42 6.39 -3.59
N ALA A 15 7.76 7.24 -2.82
CA ALA A 15 8.07 7.50 -1.43
C ALA A 15 6.78 7.67 -0.62
N ILE A 16 6.88 7.47 0.69
CA ILE A 16 5.86 7.79 1.69
C ILE A 16 6.52 8.77 2.65
N ILE A 17 5.92 9.95 2.86
CA ILE A 17 6.45 10.93 3.80
C ILE A 17 5.74 10.83 5.16
N ASP A 18 6.31 11.50 6.16
CA ASP A 18 5.80 11.57 7.52
C ASP A 18 4.31 11.98 7.59
N ARG A 19 3.90 12.93 6.75
CA ARG A 19 2.50 13.40 6.66
C ARG A 19 1.55 12.38 6.05
N ASP A 20 2.04 11.50 5.18
CA ASP A 20 1.22 10.45 4.56
C ASP A 20 1.01 9.27 5.52
N TRP A 21 1.99 9.04 6.41
CA TRP A 21 2.05 7.85 7.23
C TRP A 21 0.82 7.61 8.12
N PRO A 22 0.22 8.61 8.80
CA PRO A 22 -0.95 8.37 9.66
C PRO A 22 -2.14 7.73 8.92
N VAL A 23 -2.46 8.20 7.71
CA VAL A 23 -3.56 7.66 6.89
C VAL A 23 -3.22 6.27 6.35
N ILE A 24 -1.96 6.07 5.95
CA ILE A 24 -1.48 4.78 5.46
C ILE A 24 -1.52 3.73 6.57
N ARG A 25 -1.03 4.08 7.76
CA ARG A 25 -1.02 3.20 8.93
C ARG A 25 -2.43 2.78 9.33
N ASP A 26 -3.37 3.72 9.46
CA ASP A 26 -4.76 3.42 9.80
C ASP A 26 -5.42 2.51 8.75
N GLY A 27 -5.15 2.75 7.46
CA GLY A 27 -5.59 1.85 6.39
C GLY A 27 -5.03 0.42 6.54
N PHE A 28 -3.74 0.28 6.90
CA PHE A 28 -3.13 -1.03 7.17
C PHE A 28 -3.69 -1.71 8.42
N GLU A 29 -3.86 -0.98 9.52
CA GLU A 29 -4.44 -1.50 10.77
C GLU A 29 -5.84 -2.06 10.54
N ARG A 30 -6.69 -1.32 9.80
CA ARG A 30 -8.03 -1.79 9.43
C ARG A 30 -7.99 -2.99 8.50
N TRP A 31 -7.09 -2.99 7.53
CA TRP A 31 -7.00 -4.08 6.55
C TRP A 31 -6.51 -5.39 7.17
N LEU A 32 -5.56 -5.32 8.11
CA LEU A 32 -4.99 -6.47 8.82
C LEU A 32 -5.86 -6.96 9.99
N SER A 33 -6.88 -6.18 10.40
CA SER A 33 -7.81 -6.59 11.44
C SER A 33 -8.48 -7.92 11.07
N PRO A 34 -8.62 -8.87 12.01
CA PRO A 34 -9.38 -10.11 11.78
C PRO A 34 -10.81 -9.84 11.31
N ALA A 35 -11.39 -8.70 11.70
CA ALA A 35 -12.72 -8.28 11.26
C ALA A 35 -12.82 -7.99 9.74
N ASN A 36 -11.68 -7.83 9.05
CA ASN A 36 -11.64 -7.63 7.60
C ASN A 36 -11.49 -8.95 6.83
N PHE A 37 -11.59 -10.11 7.47
CA PHE A 37 -11.49 -11.41 6.80
C PHE A 37 -12.74 -12.25 7.04
N ASP A 38 -13.23 -12.90 6.00
CA ASP A 38 -14.34 -13.87 6.09
C ASP A 38 -13.86 -15.23 6.63
N ASP A 39 -14.81 -16.15 6.82
CA ASP A 39 -14.54 -17.50 7.34
C ASP A 39 -13.59 -18.34 6.45
N HIS A 40 -13.36 -17.91 5.21
CA HIS A 40 -12.43 -18.53 4.28
C HIS A 40 -11.09 -17.78 4.18
N GLY A 41 -10.86 -16.78 5.05
CA GLY A 41 -9.65 -15.97 5.10
C GLY A 41 -9.54 -14.98 3.93
N ARG A 42 -10.64 -14.66 3.24
CA ARG A 42 -10.64 -13.66 2.16
C ARG A 42 -10.92 -12.29 2.74
N GLN A 43 -10.21 -11.29 2.23
CA GLN A 43 -10.44 -9.90 2.61
C GLN A 43 -11.87 -9.46 2.24
N ILE A 44 -12.54 -8.75 3.15
CA ILE A 44 -13.85 -8.15 2.96
C ILE A 44 -13.70 -6.79 2.25
N ALA A 45 -12.79 -5.95 2.73
CA ALA A 45 -12.43 -4.67 2.13
C ALA A 45 -10.96 -4.66 1.64
N ARG A 46 -10.68 -3.93 0.56
CA ARG A 46 -9.33 -3.79 0.01
C ARG A 46 -8.57 -2.68 0.73
N LEU A 47 -7.26 -2.84 0.87
CA LEU A 47 -6.39 -1.83 1.48
C LEU A 47 -6.49 -0.45 0.78
N ALA A 48 -6.65 -0.43 -0.54
CA ALA A 48 -6.78 0.82 -1.30
C ALA A 48 -8.02 1.63 -0.88
N ASP A 49 -9.15 0.94 -0.66
CA ASP A 49 -10.41 1.55 -0.24
C ASP A 49 -10.30 2.08 1.20
N LEU A 50 -9.65 1.33 2.08
CA LEU A 50 -9.43 1.71 3.47
C LEU A 50 -8.46 2.89 3.64
N ARG A 51 -7.45 3.01 2.77
CA ARG A 51 -6.53 4.16 2.74
C ARG A 51 -7.15 5.42 2.13
N ALA A 52 -8.19 5.29 1.30
CA ALA A 52 -8.90 6.43 0.71
C ALA A 52 -9.92 7.06 1.68
N THR A 53 -10.22 6.41 2.81
CA THR A 53 -11.28 6.81 3.75
C THR A 53 -10.72 7.50 5.00
N GLY A 54 -9.68 8.32 4.84
CA GLY A 54 -9.20 9.23 5.90
C GLY A 54 -10.12 10.46 6.02
N PRO A 55 -10.29 11.05 7.21
CA PRO A 55 -11.10 12.26 7.36
C PRO A 55 -10.51 13.39 6.49
N SER A 56 -11.35 13.99 5.64
CA SER A 56 -11.04 15.26 4.95
C SER A 56 -10.95 16.42 5.94
#